data_AF-A0A6L6F3D6-F1
#
_entry.id   AF-A0A6L6F3D6-F1
#
_cell.length_a   1.000
_cell.length_b   1.000
_cell.length_c   1.000
_cell.angle_alpha   90.00
_cell.angle_beta   90.00
_cell.angle_gamma   90.00
#
_symmetry.space_group_name_H-M   'P 1'
#
loop_
_entity.id
_entity.type
_entity.pdbx_description
1 polymer ?
#
loop_
_entity_poly.entity_id
_entity_poly.type
_entity_poly.pdbx_seq_one_letter_code
_entity_poly.pdbx_strand_id
1 'polypeptide(L)'
;MSSDLEVAQPEATVSSGAATYVVAQDVQDTYYKAICIGPGTKLGMGGTFDDATKTCTDPSGTKTTQAQGLAALLSSTPDEMRSSTQFMVVQVGKPVTGCPTADEYNTVADLTITNECVENAMKAMSVFMTSK
;
A
#
# COMPACT_ATOMS: atom_id res chain seq x y z
N MET A 1 33.52 -5.68 22.57
CA MET A 1 33.19 -5.90 21.15
C MET A 1 31.68 -5.92 21.09
N SER A 2 31.10 -4.79 20.66
CA SER A 2 29.65 -4.65 20.48
C SER A 2 29.23 -5.53 19.32
N SER A 3 28.22 -6.37 19.54
CA SER A 3 27.50 -7.02 18.46
C SER A 3 26.13 -6.40 18.41
N ASP A 4 25.91 -5.62 17.35
CA ASP A 4 24.66 -4.99 16.98
C ASP A 4 23.50 -5.99 16.99
N LEU A 5 22.49 -5.65 17.79
CA LEU A 5 21.22 -6.36 17.85
C LEU A 5 20.38 -5.83 16.69
N GLU A 6 20.45 -6.50 15.55
CA GLU A 6 19.60 -6.23 14.40
C GLU A 6 18.15 -6.55 14.79
N VAL A 7 17.36 -5.51 15.06
CA VAL A 7 15.94 -5.63 15.38
C VAL A 7 15.23 -5.97 14.08
N ALA A 8 15.02 -7.26 13.84
CA ALA A 8 14.15 -7.75 12.78
C ALA A 8 12.73 -7.19 13.02
N GLN A 9 12.29 -6.27 12.17
CA GLN A 9 10.91 -5.81 12.14
C GLN A 9 9.99 -6.98 11.77
N PRO A 10 8.81 -7.13 12.40
CA PRO A 10 7.88 -8.18 12.04
C PRO A 10 7.34 -7.94 10.62
N GLU A 11 7.79 -8.75 9.68
CA GLU A 11 7.25 -8.81 8.32
C GLU A 11 5.84 -9.40 8.39
N ALA A 12 4.80 -8.58 8.23
CA ALA A 12 3.45 -9.08 8.08
C ALA A 12 3.35 -9.89 6.78
N THR A 13 3.43 -11.22 6.91
CA THR A 13 3.27 -12.14 5.80
C THR A 13 1.77 -12.33 5.55
N VAL A 14 1.21 -11.60 4.59
CA VAL A 14 -0.15 -11.88 4.08
C VAL A 14 -0.05 -13.12 3.20
N SER A 15 -0.29 -14.29 3.79
CA SER A 15 -0.17 -15.58 3.10
C SER A 15 -1.52 -16.06 2.58
N SER A 16 -1.71 -16.02 1.26
CA SER A 16 -2.59 -16.97 0.58
C SER A 16 -2.10 -17.28 -0.83
N GLY A 17 -1.49 -18.47 -1.02
CA GLY A 17 -1.50 -19.27 -2.26
C GLY A 17 -0.86 -18.75 -3.56
N ALA A 18 -0.62 -17.46 -3.73
CA ALA A 18 0.03 -16.85 -4.89
C ALA A 18 1.13 -15.91 -4.39
N ALA A 19 2.20 -15.73 -5.19
CA ALA A 19 3.41 -14.94 -4.91
C ALA A 19 3.33 -14.07 -3.63
N THR A 20 4.10 -14.44 -2.59
CA THR A 20 4.08 -13.74 -1.31
C THR A 20 4.76 -12.39 -1.50
N TYR A 21 3.99 -11.36 -1.80
CA TYR A 21 4.49 -9.99 -1.88
C TYR A 21 4.70 -9.48 -0.46
N VAL A 22 5.97 -9.38 -0.07
CA VAL A 22 6.37 -8.86 1.24
C VAL A 22 6.69 -7.38 1.06
N VAL A 23 5.88 -6.54 1.69
CA VAL A 23 6.08 -5.08 1.75
C VAL A 23 6.48 -4.72 3.17
N ALA A 24 7.47 -3.85 3.33
CA ALA A 24 7.91 -3.42 4.65
C ALA A 24 6.76 -2.81 5.49
N GLN A 25 6.70 -3.18 6.77
CA GLN A 25 5.58 -2.83 7.65
C GLN A 25 5.43 -1.31 7.86
N ASP A 26 6.52 -0.57 7.90
CA ASP A 26 6.52 0.89 8.01
C ASP A 26 5.90 1.57 6.77
N VAL A 27 6.09 0.99 5.58
CA VAL A 27 5.47 1.45 4.33
C VAL A 27 3.97 1.18 4.36
N GLN A 28 3.59 -0.02 4.79
CA GLN A 28 2.19 -0.40 5.02
C GLN A 28 1.50 0.57 6.00
N ASP A 29 2.15 0.91 7.11
CA ASP A 29 1.65 1.85 8.14
C ASP A 29 1.45 3.24 7.55
N THR A 30 2.48 3.74 6.87
CA THR A 30 2.51 5.09 6.30
C THR A 30 1.49 5.26 5.18
N TYR A 31 1.34 4.26 4.33
CA TYR A 31 0.32 4.24 3.28
C TYR A 31 -1.09 4.19 3.86
N TYR A 32 -1.38 3.24 4.76
CA TYR A 32 -2.72 3.09 5.30
C TYR A 32 -3.16 4.30 6.13
N LYS A 33 -2.26 4.90 6.91
CA LYS A 33 -2.51 6.16 7.61
C LYS A 33 -2.88 7.28 6.64
N ALA A 34 -2.14 7.41 5.54
CA ALA A 34 -2.39 8.45 4.54
C ALA A 34 -3.74 8.24 3.82
N ILE A 35 -4.15 6.99 3.54
CA ILE A 35 -5.50 6.69 3.05
C ILE A 35 -6.55 7.07 4.09
N CYS A 36 -6.33 6.69 5.35
CA CYS A 36 -7.29 6.97 6.42
C CYS A 36 -7.62 8.46 6.53
N ILE A 37 -6.58 9.30 6.63
CA ILE A 37 -6.75 10.74 6.84
C ILE A 37 -6.97 11.51 5.53
N GLY A 38 -6.71 10.89 4.38
CA GLY A 38 -6.91 11.52 3.07
C GLY A 38 -8.38 11.90 2.84
N PRO A 39 -8.66 12.90 1.99
CA PRO A 39 -10.03 13.33 1.73
C PRO A 39 -10.88 12.22 1.08
N GLY A 40 -12.11 12.06 1.56
CA GLY A 40 -13.10 11.02 1.19
C GLY A 40 -13.59 11.01 -0.26
N THR A 41 -12.96 11.74 -1.17
CA THR A 41 -13.51 12.07 -2.49
C THR A 41 -12.94 11.25 -3.64
N LYS A 42 -11.79 10.58 -3.46
CA LYS A 42 -11.15 9.80 -4.54
C LYS A 42 -10.37 8.56 -4.08
N LEU A 43 -9.71 8.63 -2.93
CA LEU A 43 -8.74 7.63 -2.48
C LEU A 43 -8.67 7.53 -0.95
N GLY A 44 -8.92 8.65 -0.25
CA GLY A 44 -8.93 8.67 1.19
C GLY A 44 -10.28 8.24 1.77
N MET A 45 -10.27 7.88 3.05
CA MET A 45 -11.48 7.53 3.82
C MET A 45 -12.08 8.73 4.55
N GLY A 46 -11.35 9.84 4.68
CA GLY A 46 -11.76 11.01 5.46
C GLY A 46 -11.91 10.73 6.95
N GLY A 47 -11.26 9.68 7.44
CA GLY A 47 -11.36 9.18 8.80
C GLY A 47 -10.30 9.75 9.74
N THR A 48 -10.34 9.27 10.98
CA THR A 48 -9.31 9.52 12.00
C THR A 48 -8.48 8.27 12.20
N PHE A 49 -7.16 8.40 12.15
CA PHE A 49 -6.23 7.30 12.36
C PHE A 49 -5.73 7.26 13.81
N ASP A 50 -5.77 6.09 14.44
CA ASP A 50 -5.17 5.82 15.74
C ASP A 50 -3.84 5.07 15.56
N ASP A 51 -2.72 5.75 15.86
CA ASP A 51 -1.38 5.19 15.74
C ASP A 51 -1.09 4.06 16.76
N ALA A 52 -1.76 4.04 17.92
CA ALA A 52 -1.55 3.02 18.94
C ALA A 52 -2.20 1.70 18.58
N THR A 53 -3.39 1.74 17.97
CA THR A 53 -4.16 0.56 17.58
C THR A 53 -4.10 0.27 16.08
N LYS A 54 -3.40 1.08 15.30
CA LYS A 54 -3.28 0.97 13.82
C LYS A 54 -4.65 0.83 13.14
N THR A 55 -5.61 1.59 13.64
CA THR A 55 -7.02 1.50 13.23
C THR A 55 -7.47 2.82 12.62
N CYS A 56 -8.18 2.74 11.49
CA CYS A 56 -8.89 3.88 10.92
C CYS A 56 -10.34 3.87 11.39
N THR A 57 -10.86 5.01 11.84
CA THR A 57 -12.29 5.22 12.07
C THR A 57 -12.82 6.16 11.00
N ASP A 58 -13.69 5.68 10.12
CA ASP A 58 -14.28 6.48 9.04
C ASP A 58 -15.34 7.48 9.57
N PRO A 59 -15.85 8.41 8.73
CA PRO A 59 -16.90 9.36 9.13
C PRO A 59 -18.21 8.73 9.58
N SER A 60 -18.48 7.46 9.24
CA SER A 60 -19.65 6.71 9.70
C SER A 60 -19.45 6.06 11.06
N GLY A 61 -18.23 6.15 11.62
CA GLY A 61 -17.84 5.50 12.88
C GLY A 61 -17.38 4.06 12.71
N THR A 62 -17.26 3.56 11.47
CA THR A 62 -16.77 2.20 11.20
C THR A 62 -15.28 2.14 11.43
N LYS A 63 -14.85 1.12 12.18
CA LYS A 63 -13.43 0.88 12.48
C LYS A 63 -12.88 -0.21 11.58
N THR A 64 -11.74 0.07 10.96
CA THR A 64 -11.00 -0.89 10.13
C THR A 64 -9.56 -0.93 10.57
N THR A 65 -9.06 -2.14 10.83
CA THR A 65 -7.64 -2.33 11.15
C THR A 65 -6.81 -2.17 9.88
N GLN A 66 -5.55 -1.79 10.05
CA GLN A 66 -4.61 -1.73 8.94
C GLN A 66 -4.57 -3.02 8.13
N ALA A 67 -4.44 -4.18 8.77
CA ALA A 67 -4.34 -5.45 8.06
C ALA A 67 -5.58 -5.72 7.18
N GLN A 68 -6.78 -5.40 7.68
CA GLN A 68 -8.03 -5.54 6.92
C GLN A 68 -8.10 -4.55 5.76
N GLY A 69 -7.73 -3.30 6.00
CA GLY A 69 -7.75 -2.27 4.96
C GLY A 69 -6.74 -2.54 3.85
N LEU A 70 -5.53 -2.97 4.21
CA LEU A 70 -4.50 -3.35 3.25
C LEU A 70 -4.86 -4.61 2.49
N ALA A 71 -5.44 -5.63 3.13
CA ALA A 71 -5.90 -6.83 2.41
C ALA A 71 -7.03 -6.51 1.40
N ALA A 72 -7.89 -5.53 1.71
CA ALA A 72 -8.91 -5.08 0.77
C ALA A 72 -8.32 -4.27 -0.40
N LEU A 73 -7.24 -3.53 -0.16
CA LEU A 73 -6.56 -2.70 -1.17
C LEU A 73 -5.51 -3.46 -1.98
N LEU A 74 -4.88 -4.45 -1.38
CA LEU A 74 -3.85 -5.31 -1.94
C LEU A 74 -4.38 -6.72 -1.79
N SER A 75 -5.28 -7.10 -2.70
CA SER A 75 -5.86 -8.43 -2.66
C SER A 75 -4.82 -9.49 -3.03
N SER A 76 -5.13 -10.71 -2.60
CA SER A 76 -4.24 -11.86 -2.57
C SER A 76 -3.94 -12.50 -3.94
N THR A 77 -4.61 -12.08 -5.02
CA THR A 77 -4.27 -12.56 -6.37
C THR A 77 -3.29 -11.61 -7.07
N PRO A 78 -2.36 -12.13 -7.90
CA PRO A 78 -1.44 -11.30 -8.67
C PRO A 78 -2.13 -10.26 -9.56
N ASP A 79 -3.30 -10.59 -10.11
CA ASP A 79 -4.05 -9.69 -11.00
C ASP A 79 -4.72 -8.55 -10.24
N GLU A 80 -5.29 -8.81 -9.06
CA GLU A 80 -5.86 -7.75 -8.22
C GLU A 80 -4.75 -6.86 -7.65
N MET A 81 -3.61 -7.42 -7.29
CA MET A 81 -2.46 -6.64 -6.85
C MET A 81 -1.89 -5.78 -7.98
N ARG A 82 -1.81 -6.32 -9.20
CA ARG A 82 -1.44 -5.58 -10.41
C ARG A 82 -2.39 -4.41 -10.63
N SER A 83 -3.70 -4.65 -10.59
CA SER A 83 -4.73 -3.62 -10.73
C SER A 83 -4.61 -2.52 -9.67
N SER A 84 -4.38 -2.91 -8.42
CA SER A 84 -4.22 -1.97 -7.30
C SER A 84 -2.96 -1.12 -7.43
N THR A 85 -1.85 -1.74 -7.86
CA THR A 85 -0.58 -1.06 -8.11
C THR A 85 -0.67 -0.12 -9.31
N GLN A 86 -1.31 -0.56 -10.40
CA GLN A 86 -1.62 0.28 -11.56
C GLN A 86 -2.40 1.53 -11.13
N PHE A 87 -3.46 1.34 -10.35
CA PHE A 87 -4.27 2.44 -9.85
C PHE A 87 -3.43 3.42 -9.03
N MET A 88 -2.57 2.94 -8.14
CA MET A 88 -1.65 3.81 -7.39
C MET A 88 -0.73 4.64 -8.32
N VAL A 89 -0.05 3.98 -9.26
CA VAL A 89 0.89 4.64 -10.18
C VAL A 89 0.19 5.67 -11.07
N VAL A 90 -0.97 5.31 -11.65
CA VAL A 90 -1.78 6.19 -12.50
C VAL A 90 -2.21 7.45 -11.73
N GLN A 91 -2.64 7.29 -10.48
CA GLN A 91 -3.14 8.39 -9.67
C GLN A 91 -2.03 9.34 -9.22
N VAL A 92 -0.83 8.82 -8.93
CA VAL A 92 0.37 9.64 -8.67
C VAL A 92 0.71 10.48 -9.91
N GLY A 93 0.47 9.94 -11.11
CA GLY A 93 0.61 10.66 -12.39
C GLY A 93 2.07 11.00 -12.76
N LYS A 94 3.03 10.38 -12.08
CA LYS A 94 4.47 10.52 -12.34
C LYS A 94 5.12 9.14 -12.34
N PRO A 95 6.27 8.96 -13.01
CA PRO A 95 7.02 7.71 -12.96
C PRO A 95 7.34 7.31 -11.52
N VAL A 96 7.07 6.05 -11.19
CA VAL A 96 7.42 5.43 -9.91
C VAL A 96 8.55 4.44 -10.17
N THR A 97 9.65 4.57 -9.45
CA THR A 97 10.84 3.73 -9.62
C THR A 97 10.50 2.25 -9.44
N GLY A 98 11.04 1.40 -10.33
CA GLY A 98 10.83 -0.05 -10.27
C GLY A 98 9.43 -0.49 -10.70
N CYS A 99 8.53 0.44 -11.04
CA CYS A 99 7.20 0.13 -11.53
C CYS A 99 7.05 0.36 -13.03
N PRO A 100 6.15 -0.41 -13.69
CA PRO A 100 5.67 -0.07 -15.01
C PRO A 100 4.99 1.29 -15.04
N THR A 101 5.03 1.92 -16.21
CA THR A 101 4.22 3.09 -16.53
C THR A 101 2.74 2.74 -16.68
N ALA A 102 1.87 3.75 -16.59
CA ALA A 102 0.43 3.59 -16.77
C ALA A 102 0.04 2.88 -18.08
N ASP A 103 0.76 3.18 -19.16
CA ASP A 103 0.49 2.62 -20.48
C ASP A 103 0.92 1.15 -20.57
N GLU A 104 2.01 0.77 -19.91
CA GLU A 104 2.51 -0.60 -19.89
C GLU A 104 1.51 -1.55 -19.21
N TYR A 105 0.87 -1.12 -18.11
CA TYR A 105 -0.17 -1.92 -17.44
C TYR A 105 -1.33 -2.34 -18.35
N ASN A 106 -1.65 -1.54 -19.38
CA ASN A 106 -2.75 -1.81 -20.30
C ASN A 106 -2.31 -2.54 -21.59
N THR A 107 -1.01 -2.57 -21.87
CA THR A 107 -0.48 -3.01 -23.18
C THR A 107 0.38 -4.27 -23.09
N VAL A 108 0.89 -4.62 -21.91
CA VAL A 108 1.72 -5.80 -21.69
C VAL A 108 0.90 -6.91 -21.02
N ALA A 109 0.57 -7.95 -21.79
CA ALA A 109 -0.27 -9.06 -21.35
C ALA A 109 0.26 -9.79 -20.09
N ASP A 110 1.60 -9.91 -19.98
CA ASP A 110 2.26 -10.73 -18.95
C ASP A 110 3.11 -9.91 -17.97
N LEU A 111 2.64 -8.70 -17.64
CA LEU A 111 3.31 -7.83 -16.69
C LEU A 111 3.42 -8.47 -15.31
N THR A 112 4.65 -8.81 -14.91
CA THR A 112 4.95 -9.27 -13.56
C THR A 112 5.25 -8.06 -12.68
N ILE A 113 4.54 -7.94 -11.56
CA ILE A 113 4.81 -6.93 -10.55
C ILE A 113 5.80 -7.50 -9.54
N THR A 114 6.71 -6.67 -9.06
CA THR A 114 7.69 -7.03 -8.03
C THR A 114 7.30 -6.43 -6.68
N ASN A 115 7.79 -7.00 -5.58
CA ASN A 115 7.60 -6.43 -4.23
C ASN A 115 8.10 -4.98 -4.18
N GLU A 116 9.24 -4.71 -4.82
CA GLU A 116 9.82 -3.38 -4.91
C GLU A 116 8.88 -2.39 -5.61
N CYS A 117 8.21 -2.79 -6.70
CA CYS A 117 7.22 -1.93 -7.34
C CYS A 117 6.05 -1.65 -6.39
N VAL A 118 5.48 -2.67 -5.75
CA VAL A 118 4.36 -2.48 -4.81
C VAL A 118 4.75 -1.50 -3.70
N GLU A 119 5.92 -1.69 -3.10
CA GLU A 119 6.43 -0.82 -2.05
C GLU A 119 6.64 0.63 -2.53
N ASN A 120 7.27 0.81 -3.69
CA ASN A 120 7.53 2.14 -4.25
C ASN A 120 6.22 2.85 -4.65
N ALA A 121 5.23 2.11 -5.17
CA ALA A 121 3.91 2.65 -5.49
C ALA A 121 3.17 3.11 -4.23
N MET A 122 3.20 2.31 -3.15
CA MET A 122 2.61 2.68 -1.86
C MET A 122 3.28 3.91 -1.24
N LYS A 123 4.62 3.97 -1.27
CA LYS A 123 5.39 5.15 -0.82
C LYS A 123 4.99 6.39 -1.60
N ALA A 124 5.00 6.32 -2.93
CA ALA A 124 4.67 7.44 -3.80
C ALA A 124 3.23 7.93 -3.58
N MET A 125 2.28 7.00 -3.42
CA MET A 125 0.89 7.33 -3.14
C MET A 125 0.69 7.97 -1.76
N SER A 126 1.38 7.47 -0.73
CA SER A 126 1.32 8.08 0.61
C SER A 126 1.81 9.54 0.59
N VAL A 127 2.92 9.80 -0.10
CA VAL A 127 3.43 11.17 -0.30
C VAL A 127 2.42 12.02 -1.08
N PHE A 128 1.83 11.47 -2.15
CA PHE A 128 0.82 12.18 -2.94
C PHE A 128 -0.39 12.61 -2.09
N MET A 129 -0.92 11.73 -1.25
CA MET A 129 -2.08 12.04 -0.40
C MET A 129 -1.77 13.01 0.75
N THR A 130 -0.55 12.98 1.28
CA THR A 130 -0.13 13.91 2.35
C THR A 130 0.31 15.28 1.85
N SER A 131 0.61 15.39 0.55
CA SER A 131 0.96 16.66 -0.11
C SER A 131 -0.22 17.52 -0.57
N LYS A 132 -1.45 17.00 -0.44
CA LYS A 132 -2.71 17.62 -0.89
C LYS A 132 -3.43 18.30 0.26
#